data_AF-A0A946A9A9-F1
#
_entry.id   AF-A0A946A9A9-F1
#
_cell.length_a   1.000
_cell.length_b   1.000
_cell.length_c   1.000
_cell.angle_alpha   90.00
_cell.angle_beta   90.00
_cell.angle_gamma   90.00
#
_symmetry.space_group_name_H-M   'P 1'
#
loop_
_entity.id
_entity.type
_entity.pdbx_description
1 polymer ?
#
loop_
_entity_poly.entity_id
_entity_poly.type
_entity_poly.pdbx_seq_one_letter_code
_entity_poly.pdbx_strand_id
1 'polypeptide(L)'
;MYARVSSKEQEREGYSIPAQIKLLKEYAAAEGIVVAQEYVDVETAKQTGRAAFSEMIAWLRAHPDVRMILVEKTDRLYRNLKDWVTIDELDVEIHLPKEGAIVSRDSKSSEKFMHGIKVLMAKNYIDNLSEETKKGMLEKAEQGIWPTKTPLGYRNVDGVNGKRVIEPDPVVAPHVTRMFER
;
A
#
# COMPACT_ATOMS: atom_id res chain seq x y z
N MET A 1 10.93 2.92 -13.33
CA MET A 1 9.95 1.84 -13.11
C MET A 1 9.61 1.77 -11.64
N TYR A 2 8.34 1.55 -11.28
CA TYR A 2 7.90 1.49 -9.89
C TYR A 2 6.96 0.31 -9.64
N ALA A 3 7.21 -0.44 -8.56
CA ALA A 3 6.40 -1.56 -8.12
C ALA A 3 6.03 -1.42 -6.64
N ARG A 4 4.83 -1.87 -6.27
CA ARG A 4 4.36 -1.82 -4.88
C ARG A 4 3.52 -3.03 -4.54
N VAL A 5 3.71 -3.58 -3.35
CA VAL A 5 2.80 -4.60 -2.80
C VAL A 5 2.62 -4.40 -1.30
N SER A 6 1.43 -4.66 -0.79
CA SER A 6 1.18 -4.86 0.64
C SER A 6 0.92 -6.33 0.97
N SER A 7 1.19 -6.76 2.20
CA SER A 7 0.91 -8.16 2.62
C SER A 7 -0.54 -8.57 2.34
N LYS A 8 -1.51 -7.66 2.57
CA LYS A 8 -2.93 -7.91 2.29
C LYS A 8 -3.22 -8.08 0.79
N GLU A 9 -2.55 -7.31 -0.07
CA GLU A 9 -2.71 -7.44 -1.51
C GLU A 9 -2.04 -8.71 -2.04
N GLN A 10 -0.91 -9.11 -1.46
CA GLN A 10 -0.24 -10.35 -1.80
C GLN A 10 -1.10 -11.56 -1.46
N GLU A 11 -1.78 -11.55 -0.30
CA GLU A 11 -2.75 -12.58 0.09
C GLU A 11 -3.98 -12.61 -0.83
N ARG A 12 -4.51 -11.43 -1.24
CA ARG A 12 -5.73 -11.33 -2.04
C ARG A 12 -5.51 -11.63 -3.52
N GLU A 13 -4.50 -11.02 -4.12
CA GLU A 13 -4.28 -11.05 -5.56
C GLU A 13 -3.25 -12.13 -5.97
N GLY A 14 -2.47 -12.66 -5.02
CA GLY A 14 -1.41 -13.65 -5.29
C GLY A 14 -0.21 -13.09 -6.06
N TYR A 15 -0.18 -11.79 -6.35
CA TYR A 15 0.90 -11.15 -7.12
C TYR A 15 2.00 -10.66 -6.18
N SER A 16 3.19 -11.23 -6.37
CA SER A 16 4.41 -10.80 -5.71
C SER A 16 5.13 -9.71 -6.52
N ILE A 17 6.02 -8.96 -5.87
CA ILE A 17 6.90 -7.99 -6.55
C ILE A 17 7.62 -8.59 -7.76
N PRO A 18 8.20 -9.81 -7.71
CA PRO A 18 8.81 -10.45 -8.87
C PRO A 18 7.88 -10.57 -10.08
N ALA A 19 6.59 -10.88 -9.87
CA ALA A 19 5.63 -10.97 -10.96
C ALA A 19 5.34 -9.59 -11.58
N GLN A 20 5.22 -8.54 -10.76
CA GLN A 20 5.06 -7.17 -11.24
C GLN A 20 6.28 -6.72 -12.05
N ILE A 21 7.49 -6.91 -11.51
CA ILE A 21 8.74 -6.54 -12.17
C ILE A 21 8.88 -7.28 -13.51
N LYS A 22 8.57 -8.58 -13.55
CA LYS A 22 8.59 -9.37 -14.79
C LYS A 22 7.66 -8.77 -15.84
N LEU A 23 6.40 -8.49 -15.48
CA LEU A 23 5.41 -7.89 -16.38
C LEU A 23 5.86 -6.52 -16.90
N LEU A 24 6.41 -5.67 -16.03
CA LEU A 24 6.89 -4.34 -16.42
C LEU A 24 8.13 -4.43 -17.31
N LYS A 25 9.04 -5.37 -17.07
CA LYS A 25 10.22 -5.60 -17.93
C LYS A 25 9.82 -6.12 -19.31
N GLU A 26 8.88 -7.05 -19.38
CA GLU A 26 8.33 -7.56 -20.64
C GLU A 26 7.66 -6.45 -21.44
N TYR A 27 6.85 -5.62 -20.78
CA TYR A 27 6.24 -4.45 -21.40
C TYR A 27 7.29 -3.44 -21.89
N ALA A 28 8.29 -3.11 -21.06
CA ALA A 28 9.36 -2.19 -21.43
C ALA A 28 10.13 -2.69 -22.66
N ALA A 29 10.44 -4.00 -22.72
CA ALA A 29 11.12 -4.60 -23.87
C ALA A 29 10.26 -4.54 -25.15
N ALA A 30 8.96 -4.79 -25.04
CA ALA A 30 8.03 -4.75 -26.17
C ALA A 30 7.87 -3.33 -26.75
N GLU A 31 7.85 -2.31 -25.89
CA GLU A 31 7.69 -0.90 -26.27
C GLU A 31 9.04 -0.19 -26.54
N GLY A 32 10.17 -0.90 -26.45
CA GLY A 32 11.50 -0.32 -26.65
C GLY A 32 11.92 0.69 -25.56
N ILE A 33 11.34 0.59 -24.36
CA ILE A 33 11.61 1.47 -23.22
C ILE A 33 12.84 0.95 -22.46
N VAL A 34 13.80 1.84 -22.20
CA VAL A 34 14.97 1.54 -21.35
C VAL A 34 14.66 1.90 -19.90
N VAL A 35 14.77 0.93 -18.99
CA VAL A 35 14.55 1.16 -17.56
C VAL A 35 15.78 1.81 -16.94
N ALA A 36 15.70 3.10 -16.63
CA ALA A 36 16.80 3.84 -16.00
C ALA A 36 16.99 3.50 -14.50
N GLN A 37 15.89 3.34 -13.76
CA GLN A 37 15.87 3.04 -12.33
C GLN A 37 14.65 2.19 -11.95
N GLU A 38 14.80 1.36 -10.91
CA GLU A 38 13.75 0.51 -10.34
C GLU A 38 13.49 0.90 -8.88
N TYR A 39 12.23 1.18 -8.56
CA TYR A 39 11.79 1.55 -7.21
C TYR A 39 10.75 0.54 -6.72
N VAL A 40 10.92 0.04 -5.50
CA VAL A 40 10.06 -1.01 -4.94
C VAL A 40 9.66 -0.65 -3.51
N ASP A 41 8.36 -0.52 -3.27
CA ASP A 41 7.80 -0.38 -1.92
C ASP A 41 7.11 -1.69 -1.50
N VAL A 42 7.60 -2.30 -0.40
CA VAL A 42 6.98 -3.48 0.22
C VAL A 42 6.39 -3.09 1.56
N GLU A 43 5.08 -3.15 1.65
CA GLU A 43 4.37 -2.85 2.88
C GLU A 43 4.07 -4.11 3.66
N THR A 44 4.50 -4.10 4.91
CA THR A 44 4.23 -5.18 5.86
C THR A 44 3.48 -4.64 7.06
N ALA A 45 2.93 -5.53 7.89
CA ALA A 45 2.31 -5.14 9.15
C ALA A 45 3.26 -4.40 10.13
N LYS A 46 4.59 -4.43 9.88
CA LYS A 46 5.62 -3.78 10.70
C LYS A 46 6.29 -2.59 10.01
N GLN A 47 6.36 -2.57 8.68
CA GLN A 47 6.93 -1.48 7.90
C GLN A 47 5.84 -0.87 7.03
N THR A 48 5.41 0.32 7.44
CA THR A 48 4.51 1.17 6.67
C THR A 48 5.33 2.28 6.05
N GLY A 49 5.28 2.44 4.73
CA GLY A 49 6.05 3.49 4.08
C GLY A 49 5.93 3.49 2.56
N ARG A 50 6.31 4.63 1.99
CA ARG A 50 6.44 4.87 0.55
C ARG A 50 7.79 5.54 0.26
N ALA A 51 8.85 4.95 0.81
CA ALA A 51 10.19 5.52 0.73
C ALA A 51 10.66 5.49 -0.73
N ALA A 52 10.47 4.36 -1.42
CA ALA A 52 10.89 4.21 -2.80
C ALA A 52 10.09 5.12 -3.75
N PHE A 53 8.80 5.35 -3.48
CA PHE A 53 8.03 6.36 -4.22
C PHE A 53 8.62 7.76 -4.02
N SER A 54 8.95 8.13 -2.78
CA SER A 54 9.49 9.46 -2.49
C SER A 54 10.87 9.67 -3.11
N GLU A 55 11.71 8.64 -3.08
CA GLU A 55 13.00 8.58 -3.78
C GLU A 55 12.82 8.71 -5.30
N MET A 56 11.85 8.00 -5.89
CA MET A 56 11.51 8.12 -7.31
C MET A 56 11.14 9.56 -7.68
N ILE A 57 10.26 10.22 -6.90
CA ILE A 57 9.87 11.61 -7.16
C ILE A 57 11.09 12.54 -7.08
N ALA A 58 11.93 12.39 -6.05
CA ALA A 58 13.12 13.21 -5.89
C ALA A 58 14.11 13.00 -7.05
N TRP A 59 14.29 11.76 -7.47
CA TRP A 59 15.18 11.41 -8.58
C TRP A 59 14.67 11.95 -9.92
N LEU A 60 13.36 11.84 -10.20
CA LEU A 60 12.75 12.41 -11.42
C LEU A 60 12.88 13.94 -11.46
N ARG A 61 12.75 14.63 -10.32
CA ARG A 61 13.00 16.08 -10.24
C ARG A 61 14.46 16.44 -10.53
N ALA A 62 15.40 15.56 -10.20
CA ALA A 62 16.82 15.76 -10.49
C ALA A 62 17.23 15.36 -11.93
N HIS A 63 16.41 14.57 -12.63
CA HIS A 63 16.68 14.04 -13.97
C HIS A 63 15.54 14.39 -14.93
N PRO A 64 15.41 15.67 -15.35
CA PRO A 64 14.29 16.14 -16.18
C PRO A 64 14.25 15.55 -17.59
N ASP A 65 15.33 14.89 -18.03
CA ASP A 65 15.42 14.13 -19.27
C ASP A 65 14.62 12.82 -19.21
N VAL A 66 14.36 12.30 -18.01
CA VAL A 66 13.59 11.06 -17.82
C VAL A 66 12.13 11.41 -17.55
N ARG A 67 11.30 11.28 -18.58
CA ARG A 67 9.90 11.73 -18.56
C ARG A 67 8.87 10.60 -18.54
N MET A 68 9.25 9.42 -18.06
CA MET A 68 8.37 8.24 -18.07
C MET A 68 8.32 7.53 -16.73
N ILE A 69 7.12 7.18 -16.29
CA ILE A 69 6.88 6.27 -15.17
C ILE A 69 6.18 5.02 -15.70
N LEU A 70 6.82 3.87 -15.48
CA LEU A 70 6.24 2.57 -15.77
C LEU A 70 5.80 1.89 -14.47
N VAL A 71 4.49 1.61 -14.36
CA VAL A 71 3.85 1.02 -13.19
C VAL A 71 2.71 0.10 -13.62
N GLU A 72 2.41 -0.94 -12.85
CA GLU A 72 1.45 -1.98 -13.26
C GLU A 72 0.04 -1.45 -13.54
N LYS A 73 -0.53 -0.67 -12.60
CA LYS A 73 -1.90 -0.12 -12.61
C LYS A 73 -2.04 1.06 -11.62
N THR A 74 -3.15 1.78 -11.69
CA THR A 74 -3.38 3.07 -11.01
C THR A 74 -3.25 2.98 -9.48
N ASP A 75 -3.84 1.96 -8.86
CA ASP A 75 -3.80 1.74 -7.41
C ASP A 75 -2.39 1.43 -6.88
N ARG A 76 -1.46 1.02 -7.74
CA ARG A 76 -0.05 0.82 -7.36
C ARG A 76 0.66 2.17 -7.25
N LEU A 77 0.38 3.10 -8.15
CA LEU A 77 1.03 4.43 -8.18
C LEU A 77 0.45 5.41 -7.16
N TYR A 78 -0.88 5.50 -7.03
CA TYR A 78 -1.54 6.52 -6.21
C TYR A 78 -2.19 5.90 -4.96
N ARG A 79 -2.06 6.56 -3.81
CA ARG A 79 -2.89 6.28 -2.63
C ARG A 79 -3.94 7.33 -2.36
N ASN A 80 -3.65 8.56 -2.75
CA ASN A 80 -4.45 9.72 -2.43
C ASN A 80 -4.28 10.78 -3.52
N LEU A 81 -5.08 11.85 -3.42
CA LEU A 81 -5.05 12.95 -4.38
C LEU A 81 -3.72 13.71 -4.35
N LYS A 82 -3.00 13.73 -3.23
CA LYS A 82 -1.68 14.39 -3.13
C LYS A 82 -0.65 13.70 -4.01
N ASP A 83 -0.65 12.37 -4.05
CA ASP A 83 0.23 11.62 -4.95
C ASP A 83 -0.06 11.96 -6.41
N TRP A 84 -1.34 12.12 -6.77
CA TRP A 84 -1.74 12.52 -8.12
C TRP A 84 -1.21 13.90 -8.46
N VAL A 85 -1.46 14.92 -7.63
CA VAL A 85 -0.94 16.27 -7.84
C VAL A 85 0.59 16.27 -7.95
N THR A 86 1.28 15.51 -7.08
CA THR A 86 2.75 15.43 -7.08
C THR A 86 3.30 14.87 -8.40
N ILE A 87 2.64 13.87 -8.97
CA ILE A 87 3.03 13.25 -10.24
C ILE A 87 2.66 14.15 -11.43
N ASP A 88 1.50 14.80 -11.38
CA ASP A 88 1.02 15.72 -12.43
C ASP A 88 1.99 16.91 -12.61
N GLU A 89 2.52 17.45 -11.51
CA GLU A 89 3.56 18.49 -11.52
C GLU A 89 4.87 18.08 -12.20
N LEU A 90 5.17 16.78 -12.30
CA LEU A 90 6.39 16.30 -12.97
C LEU A 90 6.27 16.28 -14.50
N ASP A 91 5.04 16.41 -15.03
CA ASP A 91 4.76 16.39 -16.47
C ASP A 91 5.30 15.11 -17.17
N VAL A 92 5.19 13.97 -16.49
CA VAL A 92 5.68 12.67 -16.99
C VAL A 92 4.58 11.88 -17.71
N GLU A 93 4.97 11.05 -18.67
CA GLU A 93 4.12 10.02 -19.26
C GLU A 93 4.07 8.79 -18.36
N ILE A 94 2.87 8.28 -18.11
CA ILE A 94 2.63 7.18 -17.19
C ILE A 94 2.06 5.99 -17.98
N HIS A 95 2.79 4.89 -17.99
CA HIS A 95 2.36 3.63 -18.59
C HIS A 95 1.74 2.73 -17.53
N LEU A 96 0.54 2.22 -17.84
CA LEU A 96 -0.28 1.36 -16.98
C LEU A 96 -0.64 0.05 -17.73
N PRO A 97 0.29 -0.91 -17.88
CA PRO A 97 0.10 -2.05 -18.78
C PRO A 97 -1.10 -2.94 -18.47
N LYS A 98 -1.46 -3.14 -17.19
CA LYS A 98 -2.66 -3.93 -16.82
C LYS A 98 -3.96 -3.24 -17.21
N GLU A 99 -3.93 -1.92 -17.39
CA GLU A 99 -5.09 -1.13 -17.78
C GLU A 99 -5.10 -0.80 -19.27
N GLY A 100 -4.03 -1.17 -20.00
CA GLY A 100 -3.85 -0.80 -21.40
C GLY A 100 -3.86 0.72 -21.63
N ALA A 101 -3.38 1.50 -20.64
CA ALA A 101 -3.48 2.95 -20.65
C ALA A 101 -2.10 3.61 -20.61
N ILE A 102 -1.97 4.70 -21.35
CA ILE A 102 -0.86 5.64 -21.28
C ILE A 102 -1.47 7.01 -20.99
N VAL A 103 -1.02 7.65 -19.90
CA VAL A 103 -1.53 8.95 -19.46
C VAL A 103 -0.39 9.95 -19.49
N SER A 104 -0.54 11.00 -20.27
CA SER A 104 0.42 12.09 -20.40
C SER A 104 -0.29 13.44 -20.54
N ARG A 105 0.49 14.52 -20.64
CA ARG A 105 -0.06 15.86 -20.89
C ARG A 105 -0.81 15.95 -22.22
N ASP A 106 -0.42 15.15 -23.21
CA ASP A 106 -1.02 15.18 -24.54
C ASP A 106 -2.20 14.21 -24.70
N SER A 107 -2.50 13.41 -23.67
CA SER A 107 -3.69 12.56 -23.63
C SER A 107 -4.99 13.37 -23.79
N LYS A 108 -6.00 12.73 -24.40
CA LYS A 108 -7.32 13.33 -24.59
C LYS A 108 -7.98 13.63 -23.25
N SER A 109 -8.84 14.64 -23.21
CA SER A 109 -9.61 15.00 -22.01
C SER A 109 -10.38 13.81 -21.41
N SER A 110 -10.96 12.95 -22.27
CA SER A 110 -11.65 11.73 -21.85
C SER A 110 -10.74 10.72 -21.15
N GLU A 111 -9.48 10.57 -21.59
CA GLU A 111 -8.50 9.65 -21.00
C GLU A 111 -8.07 10.17 -19.63
N LYS A 112 -7.78 11.47 -19.52
CA LYS A 112 -7.47 12.13 -18.25
C LYS A 112 -8.62 12.05 -17.25
N PHE A 113 -9.86 12.23 -17.73
CA PHE A 113 -11.06 12.07 -16.90
C PHE A 113 -11.19 10.64 -16.38
N MET A 114 -11.08 9.63 -17.25
CA MET A 114 -11.13 8.22 -16.84
C MET A 114 -10.01 7.86 -15.87
N HIS A 115 -8.80 8.41 -16.06
CA HIS A 115 -7.70 8.27 -15.13
C HIS A 115 -8.04 8.85 -13.74
N GLY A 116 -8.58 10.06 -13.70
CA GLY A 116 -9.02 10.70 -12.45
C GLY A 116 -10.09 9.88 -11.71
N ILE A 117 -11.06 9.32 -12.44
CA ILE A 117 -12.06 8.40 -11.86
C ILE A 117 -11.39 7.16 -11.25
N LYS A 118 -10.42 6.55 -11.94
CA LYS A 118 -9.69 5.39 -11.41
C LYS A 118 -8.88 5.74 -10.15
N VAL A 119 -8.25 6.91 -10.10
CA VAL A 119 -7.55 7.41 -8.91
C VAL A 119 -8.54 7.53 -7.73
N LEU A 120 -9.72 8.10 -7.96
CA LEU A 120 -10.76 8.22 -6.94
C LEU A 120 -11.29 6.85 -6.48
N MET A 121 -11.50 5.91 -7.42
CA MET A 121 -11.92 4.54 -7.10
C MET A 121 -10.87 3.82 -6.25
N ALA A 122 -9.59 3.94 -6.58
CA ALA A 122 -8.49 3.36 -5.82
C ALA A 122 -8.44 3.92 -4.38
N LYS A 123 -8.61 5.24 -4.21
CA LYS A 123 -8.71 5.87 -2.89
C LYS A 123 -9.92 5.35 -2.10
N ASN A 124 -11.10 5.34 -2.72
CA ASN A 124 -12.33 4.86 -2.08
C ASN A 124 -12.20 3.41 -1.60
N TYR A 125 -11.54 2.57 -2.39
CA TYR A 125 -11.27 1.18 -1.99
C TYR A 125 -10.45 1.08 -0.70
N ILE A 126 -9.39 1.88 -0.58
CA ILE A 126 -8.53 1.92 0.61
C ILE A 126 -9.31 2.46 1.83
N ASP A 127 -10.06 3.54 1.64
CA ASP A 127 -10.86 4.15 2.71
C ASP A 127 -11.92 3.18 3.24
N ASN A 128 -12.67 2.54 2.34
CA ASN A 128 -13.67 1.53 2.67
C ASN A 128 -13.07 0.32 3.41
N LEU A 129 -11.90 -0.17 2.97
CA LEU A 129 -11.21 -1.26 3.67
C LEU A 129 -10.81 -0.86 5.12
N SER A 130 -10.40 0.39 5.31
CA SER A 130 -10.10 0.93 6.64
C SER A 130 -11.35 1.01 7.51
N GLU A 131 -12.48 1.48 6.96
CA GLU A 131 -13.77 1.53 7.65
C GLU A 131 -14.24 0.14 8.09
N GLU A 132 -14.24 -0.83 7.19
CA GLU A 132 -14.62 -2.22 7.50
C GLU A 132 -13.69 -2.86 8.54
N THR A 133 -12.39 -2.57 8.48
CA THR A 133 -11.43 -3.03 9.50
C THR A 133 -11.77 -2.44 10.88
N LYS A 134 -12.09 -1.13 10.96
CA LYS A 134 -12.47 -0.47 12.22
C LYS A 134 -13.78 -1.01 12.76
N LYS A 135 -14.78 -1.20 11.91
CA LYS A 135 -16.07 -1.78 12.27
C LYS A 135 -15.91 -3.17 12.89
N GLY A 136 -15.12 -4.03 12.26
CA GLY A 136 -14.82 -5.37 12.81
C GLY A 136 -14.05 -5.35 14.13
N MET A 137 -13.18 -4.36 14.35
CA MET A 137 -12.49 -4.17 15.63
C MET A 137 -13.44 -3.68 16.73
N LEU A 138 -14.35 -2.76 16.41
CA LEU A 138 -15.36 -2.26 17.36
C LEU A 138 -16.32 -3.37 17.78
N GLU A 139 -16.84 -4.14 16.84
CA GLU A 139 -17.72 -5.29 17.11
C GLU A 139 -17.05 -6.30 18.05
N LYS A 140 -15.77 -6.60 17.83
CA LYS A 140 -15.00 -7.47 18.75
C LYS A 140 -14.93 -6.89 20.16
N ALA A 141 -14.63 -5.59 20.28
CA ALA A 141 -14.54 -4.92 21.57
C ALA A 141 -15.89 -4.91 22.31
N GLU A 142 -16.99 -4.64 21.60
CA GLU A 142 -18.36 -4.69 22.14
C GLU A 142 -18.72 -6.08 22.65
N GLN A 143 -18.21 -7.13 22.02
CA GLN A 143 -18.34 -8.52 22.47
C GLN A 143 -17.37 -8.94 23.59
N GLY A 144 -16.59 -8.00 24.14
CA GLY A 144 -15.60 -8.28 25.18
C GLY A 144 -14.33 -8.99 24.68
N ILE A 145 -14.07 -8.99 23.37
CA ILE A 145 -12.89 -9.61 22.74
C ILE A 145 -11.85 -8.53 22.47
N TRP A 146 -10.59 -8.77 22.85
CA TRP A 146 -9.50 -7.84 22.52
C TRP A 146 -9.26 -7.83 21.00
N PRO A 147 -9.46 -6.69 20.31
CA PRO A 147 -9.56 -6.68 18.86
C PRO A 147 -8.22 -6.69 18.13
N THR A 148 -7.12 -6.41 18.83
CA THR A 148 -5.78 -6.23 18.25
C THR A 148 -4.79 -7.25 18.80
N LYS A 149 -3.49 -7.04 18.56
CA LYS A 149 -2.43 -7.87 19.14
C LYS A 149 -2.50 -7.78 20.67
N THR A 150 -2.38 -8.94 21.32
CA THR A 150 -2.34 -9.04 22.78
C THR A 150 -1.24 -8.13 23.35
N PRO A 151 -1.57 -7.26 24.31
CA PRO A 151 -0.59 -6.36 24.93
C PRO A 151 0.50 -7.13 25.67
N LEU A 152 1.68 -6.52 25.81
CA LEU A 152 2.75 -7.09 26.63
C LEU A 152 2.27 -7.23 28.08
N GLY A 153 2.57 -8.39 28.70
CA GLY A 153 2.05 -8.72 30.03
C GLY A 153 0.70 -9.41 30.02
N TYR A 154 0.09 -9.66 28.86
CA TYR A 154 -1.13 -10.44 28.71
C TYR A 154 -0.90 -11.62 27.77
N ARG A 155 -1.73 -12.67 27.91
CA ARG A 155 -1.76 -13.83 27.02
C ARG A 155 -3.18 -14.10 26.52
N ASN A 156 -3.31 -14.69 25.33
CA ASN A 156 -4.61 -15.16 24.85
C ASN A 156 -4.98 -16.47 25.55
N VAL A 157 -6.23 -16.59 25.98
CA VAL A 157 -6.80 -17.80 26.56
C VAL A 157 -8.19 -18.06 25.99
N ASP A 158 -8.62 -19.32 26.01
CA ASP A 158 -9.97 -19.69 25.61
C ASP A 158 -10.94 -19.35 26.74
N GLY A 159 -11.90 -18.46 26.47
CA GLY A 159 -12.91 -18.03 27.43
C GLY A 159 -14.09 -19.01 27.52
N VAL A 160 -15.00 -18.72 28.45
CA VAL A 160 -16.12 -19.60 28.88
C VAL A 160 -17.06 -20.05 27.74
N ASN A 161 -17.08 -19.32 26.61
CA ASN A 161 -17.93 -19.61 25.44
C ASN A 161 -17.12 -19.96 24.17
N GLY A 162 -15.87 -20.41 24.31
CA GLY A 162 -14.97 -20.65 23.16
C GLY A 162 -14.47 -19.38 22.46
N LYS A 163 -14.83 -18.20 22.98
CA LYS A 163 -14.29 -16.91 22.54
C LYS A 163 -12.90 -16.72 23.16
N ARG A 164 -11.90 -16.42 22.33
CA ARG A 164 -10.57 -16.05 22.83
C ARG A 164 -10.62 -14.70 23.55
N VAL A 165 -10.16 -14.67 24.79
CA VAL A 165 -10.02 -13.47 25.61
C VAL A 165 -8.56 -13.30 26.01
N ILE A 166 -8.23 -12.18 26.65
CA ILE A 166 -6.89 -11.94 27.19
C ILE A 166 -6.93 -11.92 28.72
N GLU A 167 -5.90 -12.46 29.35
CA GLU A 167 -5.68 -12.39 30.79
C GLU A 167 -4.21 -12.01 31.08
N PRO A 168 -3.90 -11.47 32.28
CA PRO A 168 -2.52 -11.20 32.67
C PRO A 168 -1.66 -12.46 32.58
N ASP A 169 -0.50 -12.34 31.95
CA ASP A 169 0.48 -13.42 31.88
C ASP A 169 1.14 -13.60 33.26
N PRO A 170 1.09 -14.79 33.88
CA PRO A 170 1.58 -14.99 35.25
C PRO A 170 3.09 -14.77 35.38
N VAL A 171 3.84 -14.86 34.29
CA VAL A 171 5.29 -14.64 34.26
C VAL A 171 5.59 -13.20 33.89
N VAL A 172 5.00 -12.67 32.80
CA VAL A 172 5.37 -11.36 32.25
C VAL A 172 4.69 -10.20 32.96
N ALA A 173 3.42 -10.33 33.38
CA ALA A 173 2.67 -9.24 34.01
C ALA A 173 3.37 -8.64 35.25
N PRO A 174 3.91 -9.45 36.19
CA PRO A 174 4.62 -8.91 37.35
C PRO A 174 5.88 -8.10 37.01
N HIS A 175 6.53 -8.36 35.87
CA HIS A 175 7.65 -7.55 35.39
C HIS A 175 7.18 -6.20 34.86
N VAL A 176 6.07 -6.18 34.10
CA VAL A 176 5.48 -4.95 33.58
C VAL A 176 5.03 -4.03 34.72
N THR A 177 4.33 -4.55 35.74
CA THR A 177 3.92 -3.75 36.91
C THR A 177 5.10 -3.09 37.59
N ARG A 178 6.18 -3.84 37.87
CA ARG A 178 7.40 -3.30 38.50
C ARG A 178 8.11 -2.20 37.71
N MET A 179 7.93 -2.15 36.38
CA MET A 179 8.51 -1.09 35.55
C MET A 179 7.86 0.28 35.79
N PHE A 180 6.60 0.32 36.25
CA PHE A 180 5.85 1.56 36.50
C PHE A 180 5.82 1.99 37.98
N GLU A 181 6.37 1.16 38.88
CA GLU A 181 6.47 1.44 40.32
C GLU A 181 7.78 2.18 40.70
N ARG A 182 8.55 2.65 39.71
CA ARG A 182 9.78 3.46 39.89
C ARG A 182 9.59 4.85 39.32
#